data_AF-A0A3N5VFE1-F1
#
_entry.id   AF-A0A3N5VFE1-F1
#
_cell.length_a   1.000
_cell.length_b   1.000
_cell.length_c   1.000
_cell.angle_alpha   90.00
_cell.angle_beta   90.00
_cell.angle_gamma   90.00
#
_symmetry.space_group_name_H-M   'P 1'
#
loop_
_entity.id
_entity.type
_entity.pdbx_description
1 polymer ?
#
loop_
_entity_poly.entity_id
_entity_poly.type
_entity_poly.pdbx_seq_one_letter_code
_entity_poly.pdbx_strand_id
1 'polypeptide(L)'
;MDYTINYHMSETTYRLTRTSMALDGWTIHALDELSERLHTSKAEVIRRAVREMKERSDREANAPKPLEALDWLQGGGGLAADEAASYRSAMVAERNAKKYWWEA
;
A
#
# COMPACT_ATOMS: atom_id res chain seq x y z
N MET A 1 -19.67 -5.62 27.23
CA MET A 1 -19.81 -5.55 25.75
C MET A 1 -18.41 -5.34 25.22
N ASP A 2 -17.71 -6.43 24.95
CA ASP A 2 -16.33 -6.38 24.48
C ASP A 2 -16.34 -6.24 22.96
N TYR A 3 -15.84 -5.11 22.47
CA TYR A 3 -15.66 -4.85 21.05
C TYR A 3 -14.39 -5.56 20.58
N THR A 4 -14.54 -6.75 20.01
CA THR A 4 -13.45 -7.45 19.33
C THR A 4 -13.24 -6.84 17.94
N ILE A 5 -12.22 -6.00 17.79
CA ILE A 5 -11.81 -5.49 16.47
C ILE A 5 -11.08 -6.63 15.74
N ASN A 6 -11.80 -7.30 14.84
CA ASN A 6 -11.23 -8.34 13.98
C ASN A 6 -10.44 -7.68 12.83
N TYR A 7 -9.12 -7.54 13.01
CA TYR A 7 -8.23 -7.29 11.88
C TYR A 7 -8.09 -8.57 11.07
N HIS A 8 -8.65 -8.57 9.86
CA HIS A 8 -8.50 -9.65 8.88
C HIS A 8 -7.06 -9.59 8.32
N MET A 9 -6.10 -10.19 9.04
CA MET A 9 -4.76 -10.45 8.53
C MET A 9 -4.78 -11.76 7.77
N SER A 10 -4.58 -11.67 6.45
CA SER A 10 -4.48 -12.80 5.51
C SER A 10 -3.55 -13.91 6.02
N GLU A 11 -3.99 -15.15 5.83
CA GLU A 11 -3.43 -16.43 6.27
C GLU A 11 -2.00 -16.70 5.79
N THR A 12 -1.02 -16.03 6.40
CA THR A 12 0.36 -16.52 6.45
C THR A 12 0.90 -16.22 7.83
N THR A 13 0.64 -17.13 8.77
CA THR A 13 1.05 -17.00 10.16
C THR A 13 2.57 -17.19 10.26
N TYR A 14 3.33 -16.14 9.93
CA TYR A 14 4.76 -16.12 10.19
C TYR A 14 4.96 -16.10 11.72
N ARG A 15 5.58 -17.16 12.25
CA ARG A 15 5.92 -17.24 13.68
C ARG A 15 6.80 -16.05 14.04
N LEU A 16 6.37 -15.24 15.02
CA LEU A 16 7.20 -14.13 15.51
C LEU A 16 8.45 -14.69 16.18
N THR A 17 9.62 -14.35 15.62
CA THR A 17 10.92 -14.67 16.18
C THR A 17 11.51 -13.44 16.86
N ARG A 18 11.83 -13.57 18.16
CA ARG A 18 12.51 -12.51 18.90
C ARG A 18 13.91 -12.32 18.31
N THR A 19 14.21 -11.10 17.88
CA THR A 19 15.48 -10.73 17.25
C THR A 19 16.07 -9.53 18.00
N SER A 20 17.37 -9.57 18.30
CA SER A 20 18.12 -8.42 18.80
C SER A 20 18.98 -7.82 17.68
N MET A 21 19.02 -6.49 17.59
CA MET A 21 19.84 -5.76 16.63
C MET A 21 20.43 -4.51 17.29
N ALA A 22 21.63 -4.12 16.85
CA ALA A 22 22.21 -2.84 17.21
C ALA A 22 21.72 -1.78 16.22
N LEU A 23 21.30 -0.62 16.73
CA LEU A 23 20.85 0.53 15.94
C LEU A 23 21.69 1.74 16.35
N ASP A 24 21.98 2.62 15.40
CA ASP A 24 22.61 3.90 15.72
C ASP A 24 21.63 4.83 16.46
N GLY A 25 22.18 5.84 17.14
CA GLY A 25 21.38 6.75 17.96
C GLY A 25 20.33 7.54 17.19
N TRP A 26 20.62 7.88 15.93
CA TRP A 26 19.65 8.59 15.09
C TRP A 26 18.48 7.69 14.73
N THR A 27 18.73 6.43 14.36
CA THR A 27 17.67 5.46 14.06
C THR A 27 16.76 5.21 15.26
N ILE A 28 17.32 5.16 16.48
CA ILE A 28 16.52 5.02 17.70
C ILE A 28 15.58 6.24 17.87
N HIS A 29 16.10 7.45 17.70
CA HIS A 29 15.31 8.69 17.80
C HIS A 29 14.20 8.75 16.75
N ALA A 30 14.52 8.42 15.48
CA ALA A 30 13.53 8.37 14.42
C ALA A 30 12.43 7.33 14.70
N LEU A 31 12.78 6.18 15.29
CA LEU A 31 11.80 5.19 15.71
C LEU A 31 10.90 5.70 16.84
N ASP A 32 11.42 6.48 17.79
CA ASP A 32 10.62 7.12 18.84
C ASP A 32 9.59 8.09 18.24
N GLU A 33 10.02 9.03 17.40
CA GLU A 33 9.14 10.00 16.73
C GLU A 33 8.04 9.32 15.90
N LEU A 34 8.40 8.28 15.14
CA LEU A 34 7.46 7.53 14.31
C LEU A 34 6.49 6.69 15.14
N SER A 35 6.97 6.10 16.24
CA SER A 35 6.16 5.31 17.17
C SER A 35 5.09 6.18 17.83
N GLU A 36 5.47 7.39 18.28
CA GLU A 36 4.55 8.38 18.86
C GLU A 36 3.54 8.88 17.83
N ARG A 37 4.02 9.33 16.65
CA ARG A 37 3.16 9.88 15.60
C ARG A 37 2.14 8.89 15.05
N LEU A 38 2.50 7.62 14.96
CA LEU A 38 1.63 6.56 14.44
C LEU A 38 0.87 5.81 15.54
N HIS A 39 1.06 6.18 16.81
CA HIS A 39 0.48 5.51 17.98
C HIS A 39 0.66 3.99 17.95
N THR A 40 1.88 3.53 17.64
CA THR A 40 2.19 2.11 17.52
C THR A 40 3.55 1.78 18.12
N SER A 41 3.91 0.50 18.26
CA SER A 41 5.21 0.10 18.82
C SER A 41 6.37 0.29 17.83
N LYS A 42 7.59 0.54 18.31
CA LYS A 42 8.81 0.59 17.46
C LYS A 42 8.96 -0.67 16.58
N ALA A 43 8.64 -1.84 17.13
CA ALA A 43 8.68 -3.10 16.37
C ALA A 43 7.68 -3.10 15.21
N GLU A 44 6.51 -2.49 15.38
CA GLU A 44 5.54 -2.34 14.30
C GLU A 44 6.00 -1.31 13.26
N VAL A 45 6.61 -0.20 13.69
CA VAL A 45 7.25 0.76 12.76
C VAL A 45 8.28 0.05 11.89
N ILE A 46 9.16 -0.76 12.48
CA ILE A 46 10.15 -1.55 11.75
C ILE A 46 9.47 -2.52 10.78
N ARG A 47 8.43 -3.25 11.21
CA ARG A 47 7.70 -4.18 10.33
C ARG A 47 7.09 -3.48 9.12
N ARG A 48 6.49 -2.30 9.32
CA ARG A 48 5.93 -1.49 8.22
C ARG A 48 7.01 -0.98 7.28
N ALA A 49 8.12 -0.49 7.82
CA ALA A 49 9.24 0.01 7.02
C ALA A 49 9.88 -1.10 6.16
N VAL A 50 10.12 -2.27 6.75
CA VAL A 50 10.65 -3.45 6.03
C VAL A 50 9.69 -3.90 4.94
N ARG A 51 8.39 -3.94 5.24
CA ARG A 51 7.37 -4.32 4.27
C ARG A 51 7.33 -3.35 3.09
N GLU A 52 7.24 -2.04 3.37
CA GLU A 52 7.22 -1.01 2.34
C GLU A 52 8.48 -1.05 1.47
N MET A 53 9.65 -1.26 2.08
CA MET A 53 10.90 -1.39 1.34
C MET A 53 10.91 -2.63 0.44
N LYS A 54 10.42 -3.77 0.94
CA LYS A 54 10.33 -5.01 0.15
C LYS A 54 9.35 -4.86 -1.00
N GLU A 55 8.15 -4.34 -0.74
CA GLU A 55 7.12 -4.12 -1.76
C GLU A 55 7.59 -3.14 -2.84
N ARG A 56 8.31 -2.08 -2.46
CA ARG A 56 8.94 -1.17 -3.41
C ARG A 56 10.01 -1.86 -4.25
N SER A 57 10.90 -2.63 -3.61
CA SER A 57 11.94 -3.39 -4.33
C SER A 57 11.34 -4.42 -5.28
N ASP A 58 10.26 -5.10 -4.90
CA ASP A 58 9.57 -6.06 -5.76
C ASP A 58 8.88 -5.36 -6.93
N ARG A 59 8.30 -4.19 -6.69
CA ARG A 59 7.70 -3.36 -7.74
C ARG A 59 8.76 -2.91 -8.75
N GLU A 60 9.94 -2.50 -8.28
CA GLU A 60 11.05 -2.11 -9.14
C GLU A 60 11.63 -3.30 -9.91
N ALA A 61 11.78 -4.46 -9.27
CA ALA A 61 12.28 -5.68 -9.92
C ALA A 61 11.32 -6.25 -10.97
N ASN A 62 10.01 -6.15 -10.71
CA ASN A 62 8.96 -6.61 -11.62
C ASN A 62 8.47 -5.52 -12.56
N ALA A 63 9.01 -4.29 -12.47
CA ALA A 63 8.65 -3.23 -13.39
C ALA A 63 9.13 -3.62 -14.80
N PRO A 64 8.28 -3.50 -15.84
CA PRO A 64 8.72 -3.69 -17.20
C PRO A 64 9.86 -2.72 -17.49
N LYS A 65 10.88 -3.16 -18.22
CA LYS A 65 11.95 -2.24 -18.64
C LYS A 65 11.33 -1.12 -19.47
N PRO A 66 11.89 0.10 -19.47
CA PRO A 66 11.31 1.22 -20.20
C PRO A 66 10.98 0.91 -21.67
N LEU A 67 11.82 0.13 -22.35
CA LEU A 67 11.58 -0.30 -23.74
C LEU A 67 10.43 -1.32 -23.85
N GLU A 68 10.32 -2.27 -22.93
CA GLU A 68 9.23 -3.25 -22.89
C GLU A 68 7.90 -2.58 -22.57
N ALA A 69 7.91 -1.57 -21.69
CA ALA A 69 6.74 -0.77 -21.38
C ALA A 69 6.29 0.06 -22.60
N LEU A 70 7.23 0.63 -23.36
CA LEU A 70 6.93 1.35 -24.60
C LEU A 70 6.41 0.42 -25.69
N ASP A 71 7.00 -0.77 -25.85
CA ASP A 71 6.53 -1.78 -26.80
C ASP A 71 5.11 -2.26 -26.44
N TRP A 72 4.84 -2.45 -25.13
CA TRP A 72 3.49 -2.74 -24.65
C TRP A 72 2.49 -1.64 -24.99
N LEU A 73 2.83 -0.37 -24.73
CA LEU A 73 1.96 0.78 -25.08
C LEU A 73 1.75 0.89 -26.60
N GLN A 74 2.80 0.67 -27.40
CA GLN A 74 2.73 0.72 -28.87
C GLN A 74 1.94 -0.45 -29.46
N GLY A 75 1.97 -1.61 -28.82
CA GLY A 75 1.18 -2.79 -29.16
C GLY A 75 -0.31 -2.69 -28.81
N GLY A 76 -0.78 -1.51 -28.36
CA GLY A 76 -2.16 -1.30 -27.93
C GLY A 76 -2.40 -1.56 -26.43
N GLY A 77 -1.33 -1.61 -25.63
CA GLY A 77 -1.42 -1.65 -24.18
C GLY A 77 -2.04 -0.36 -23.63
N GLY A 78 -3.10 -0.51 -22.82
CA GLY A 78 -3.85 0.60 -22.25
C GLY A 78 -5.34 0.54 -22.64
N LEU A 79 -6.10 1.56 -22.24
CA LEU A 79 -7.48 1.73 -22.68
C LEU A 79 -7.49 2.51 -23.99
N ALA A 80 -8.28 2.05 -24.96
CA ALA A 80 -8.56 2.84 -26.15
C ALA A 80 -9.27 4.16 -25.77
N ALA A 81 -9.20 5.19 -26.62
CA ALA A 81 -9.66 6.54 -26.25
C ALA A 81 -11.16 6.60 -25.88
N ASP A 82 -11.96 5.76 -26.54
CA ASP A 82 -13.38 5.52 -26.32
C ASP A 82 -13.65 4.73 -25.03
N GLU A 83 -12.87 3.68 -24.77
CA GLU A 83 -12.92 2.93 -23.51
C GLU A 83 -12.55 3.82 -22.32
N ALA A 84 -11.53 4.68 -22.48
CA ALA A 84 -11.11 5.63 -21.46
C ALA A 84 -12.18 6.70 -21.20
N ALA A 85 -12.91 7.15 -22.23
CA ALA A 85 -14.02 8.08 -22.07
C ALA A 85 -15.18 7.45 -21.30
N SER A 86 -15.50 6.19 -21.62
CA SER A 86 -16.54 5.41 -20.94
C SER A 86 -16.17 5.10 -19.49
N TYR A 87 -14.90 4.78 -19.22
CA TYR A 87 -14.40 4.58 -17.85
C TYR A 87 -14.50 5.86 -17.02
N ARG A 88 -14.11 7.02 -17.58
CA ARG A 88 -14.22 8.32 -16.90
C ARG A 88 -15.67 8.67 -16.57
N SER A 89 -16.61 8.46 -17.50
CA SER A 89 -18.02 8.76 -17.25
C SER A 89 -18.61 7.85 -16.16
N ALA A 90 -18.25 6.56 -16.15
CA ALA A 90 -18.65 5.62 -15.11
C ALA A 90 -18.09 5.99 -13.72
N MET A 91 -16.82 6.39 -13.63
CA MET A 91 -16.20 6.83 -12.37
C MET A 91 -16.85 8.10 -11.80
N VAL A 92 -17.21 9.06 -12.66
CA VAL A 92 -17.93 10.27 -12.24
C VAL A 92 -19.33 9.92 -11.74
N ALA A 93 -20.04 9.01 -12.44
CA ALA A 93 -21.35 8.53 -12.02
C ALA A 93 -21.28 7.83 -10.65
N GLU A 94 -20.31 6.94 -10.43
CA GLU A 94 -20.10 6.26 -9.16
C GLU A 94 -19.78 7.25 -8.03
N ARG A 95 -18.88 8.21 -8.29
CA ARG A 95 -18.54 9.26 -7.32
C ARG A 95 -19.76 10.08 -6.92
N ASN A 96 -20.60 10.44 -7.89
CA ASN A 96 -21.82 11.20 -7.63
C ASN A 96 -22.86 10.38 -6.86
N ALA A 97 -23.02 9.10 -7.17
CA ALA A 97 -23.89 8.21 -6.41
C ALA A 97 -23.44 8.06 -4.95
N LYS A 98 -22.13 7.94 -4.72
CA LYS A 98 -21.53 7.92 -3.38
C LYS A 98 -21.54 9.27 -2.65
N LYS A 99 -21.91 10.38 -3.32
CA LYS A 99 -21.92 11.72 -2.70
C LYS A 99 -23.17 11.97 -1.86
N TYR A 100 -24.27 11.27 -2.13
CA TYR A 100 -25.56 11.45 -1.46
C TYR A 100 -26.04 10.17 -0.75
N TRP A 101 -25.10 9.29 -0.38
CA TRP A 101 -25.42 7.98 0.22
C TRP A 101 -26.17 8.06 1.56
N TRP A 102 -26.23 9.24 2.19
CA TRP A 102 -26.98 9.52 3.41
C TRP A 102 -28.35 10.18 3.18
N GLU A 103 -28.72 10.48 1.94
CA GLU A 103 -30.05 11.02 1.56
C GLU A 103 -31.01 9.93 1.03
N ALA A 104 -30.53 8.68 0.95
CA ALA A 104 -31.28 7.50 0.50
C ALA A 104 -31.72 6.62 1.67
#